data_AF-A0A4R7KP91-F1
#
_entry.id   AF-A0A4R7KP91-F1
#
_cell.length_a   1.000
_cell.length_b   1.000
_cell.length_c   1.000
_cell.angle_alpha   90.00
_cell.angle_beta   90.00
_cell.angle_gamma   90.00
#
_symmetry.space_group_name_H-M   'P 1'
#
loop_
_entity.id
_entity.type
_entity.pdbx_description
1 polymer ?
#
loop_
_entity_poly.entity_id
_entity_poly.type
_entity_poly.pdbx_seq_one_letter_code
_entity_poly.pdbx_strand_id
1 'polypeptide(L)'
;MKKLLAALMALLVIIPAGFAYAETTPQETRAQLSEYRQKLKEKLSVIKEQKEQNKTLREQAKEKTAQMKEKVKALRKDKKAIPMETLDKMEAQLQVIKDDMIKVKGWGSYFIEYERIRTNKINKNYDGALAGLDKIIQMQKDRNAALTKLNSDLDTLMGMIP
;
A
#
# COMPACT_ATOMS: atom_id res chain seq x y z
N MET A 1 2.11 0.29 10.99
CA MET A 1 1.17 -0.38 10.06
C MET A 1 0.48 -1.64 10.60
N LYS A 2 1.17 -2.61 11.21
CA LYS A 2 0.49 -3.77 11.85
C LYS A 2 -0.58 -3.31 12.86
N LYS A 3 -0.27 -2.26 13.64
CA LYS A 3 -1.20 -1.59 14.56
C LYS A 3 -2.44 -0.97 13.89
N LEU A 4 -2.31 -0.42 12.68
CA LEU A 4 -3.39 0.24 11.94
C LEU A 4 -4.37 -0.79 11.34
N LEU A 5 -3.85 -1.88 10.79
CA LEU A 5 -4.67 -3.01 10.32
C LEU A 5 -5.32 -3.74 11.50
N ALA A 6 -4.59 -3.92 12.60
CA ALA A 6 -5.13 -4.44 13.84
C ALA A 6 -6.21 -3.53 14.43
N ALA A 7 -6.08 -2.21 14.28
CA ALA A 7 -7.10 -1.24 14.71
C ALA A 7 -8.33 -1.21 13.78
N LEU A 8 -8.14 -1.37 12.46
CA LEU A 8 -9.24 -1.61 11.50
C LEU A 8 -9.95 -2.95 11.76
N MET A 9 -9.19 -3.99 12.15
CA MET A 9 -9.75 -5.28 12.54
C MET A 9 -10.41 -5.23 13.92
N ALA A 10 -9.90 -4.44 14.86
CA ALA A 10 -10.53 -4.21 16.17
C ALA A 10 -11.84 -3.42 16.06
N LEU A 11 -11.99 -2.58 15.03
CA LEU A 11 -13.27 -1.98 14.65
C LEU A 11 -14.33 -3.04 14.27
N LEU A 12 -13.98 -4.31 13.97
CA LEU A 12 -14.96 -5.39 13.79
C LEU A 12 -15.57 -5.87 15.13
N VAL A 13 -14.84 -5.75 16.23
CA VAL A 13 -15.22 -6.36 17.53
C VAL A 13 -16.16 -5.47 18.33
N ILE A 14 -16.20 -4.16 18.04
CA ILE A 14 -17.11 -3.20 18.69
C ILE A 14 -18.29 -2.92 17.76
N ILE A 15 -19.12 -3.93 17.54
CA ILE A 15 -20.55 -3.72 17.27
C ILE A 15 -21.23 -4.52 18.38
N PRO A 16 -21.91 -3.89 19.33
CA PRO A 16 -22.43 -4.57 20.51
C PRO A 16 -23.35 -5.70 20.04
N ALA A 17 -22.89 -6.94 20.22
CA ALA A 17 -23.67 -8.14 19.94
C ALA A 17 -24.68 -8.45 21.06
N GLY A 18 -24.97 -7.49 21.94
CA GLY A 18 -25.63 -7.76 23.22
C GLY A 18 -26.46 -6.63 23.79
N PHE A 19 -27.10 -5.81 22.96
CA PHE A 19 -28.27 -5.09 23.44
C PHE A 19 -29.49 -5.89 23.02
N ALA A 20 -30.13 -6.52 24.01
CA ALA A 20 -31.52 -6.93 23.92
C ALA A 20 -32.36 -5.66 23.68
N TYR A 21 -32.48 -5.27 22.42
CA TYR A 21 -33.38 -4.21 21.99
C TYR A 21 -34.75 -4.84 21.79
N ALA A 22 -35.74 -4.29 22.49
CA ALA A 22 -37.15 -4.51 22.26
C ALA A 22 -37.46 -4.52 20.76
N GLU A 23 -38.35 -5.43 20.35
CA GLU A 23 -38.85 -5.58 18.99
C GLU A 23 -39.26 -4.22 18.42
N THR A 24 -38.48 -3.69 17.46
CA THR A 24 -38.82 -2.61 16.48
C THR A 24 -37.55 -1.97 15.89
N THR A 25 -36.44 -2.72 15.72
CA THR A 25 -35.46 -2.29 14.71
C THR A 25 -36.05 -2.63 13.34
N PRO A 26 -36.32 -1.65 12.46
CA PRO A 26 -36.90 -1.91 11.15
C PRO A 26 -36.04 -2.94 10.39
N GLN A 27 -36.69 -3.86 9.69
CA GLN A 27 -36.05 -4.94 8.94
C GLN A 27 -35.02 -4.39 7.93
N GLU A 28 -35.27 -3.19 7.40
CA GLU A 28 -34.36 -2.41 6.56
C GLU A 28 -33.02 -2.09 7.25
N THR A 29 -33.03 -1.76 8.55
CA THR A 29 -31.81 -1.46 9.32
C THR A 29 -30.97 -2.71 9.55
N ARG A 30 -31.59 -3.89 9.67
CA ARG A 30 -30.88 -5.18 9.79
C ARG A 30 -30.26 -5.61 8.47
N ALA A 31 -30.99 -5.45 7.36
CA ALA A 31 -30.49 -5.76 6.01
C ALA A 31 -29.31 -4.85 5.61
N GLN A 32 -29.43 -3.54 5.84
CA GLN A 32 -28.35 -2.57 5.60
C GLN A 32 -27.10 -2.88 6.44
N LEU A 33 -27.27 -3.29 7.69
CA LEU A 33 -26.14 -3.66 8.54
C LEU A 33 -25.45 -4.96 8.07
N SER A 34 -26.22 -5.92 7.57
CA SER A 34 -25.70 -7.17 6.99
C SER A 34 -24.88 -6.88 5.74
N GLU A 35 -25.42 -6.08 4.82
CA GLU A 35 -24.75 -5.68 3.59
C GLU A 35 -23.47 -4.88 3.87
N TYR A 36 -23.52 -3.94 4.83
CA TYR A 36 -22.33 -3.22 5.28
C TYR A 36 -21.24 -4.16 5.81
N ARG A 37 -21.60 -5.15 6.64
CA ARG A 37 -20.64 -6.13 7.19
C ARG A 37 -20.00 -6.97 6.09
N GLN A 38 -20.77 -7.37 5.08
CA GLN A 38 -20.26 -8.09 3.92
C GLN A 38 -19.26 -7.23 3.13
N LYS A 39 -19.65 -6.03 2.72
CA LYS A 39 -18.79 -5.10 1.96
C LYS A 39 -17.53 -4.73 2.75
N LEU A 40 -17.65 -4.56 4.06
CA LEU A 40 -16.51 -4.32 4.96
C LEU A 40 -15.51 -5.49 4.92
N LYS A 41 -16.00 -6.73 5.03
CA LYS A 41 -15.15 -7.93 5.00
C LYS A 41 -14.42 -8.07 3.66
N GLU A 42 -15.13 -7.84 2.56
CA GLU A 42 -14.56 -7.87 1.21
C GLU A 42 -13.45 -6.83 1.05
N LYS A 43 -13.72 -5.56 1.40
CA LYS A 43 -12.73 -4.47 1.30
C LYS A 43 -11.51 -4.73 2.19
N LEU A 44 -11.70 -5.23 3.41
CA LEU A 44 -10.59 -5.58 4.30
C LEU A 44 -9.73 -6.72 3.73
N SER A 45 -10.35 -7.70 3.07
CA SER A 45 -9.62 -8.77 2.38
C SER A 45 -8.72 -8.20 1.28
N VAL A 46 -9.26 -7.31 0.43
CA VAL A 46 -8.50 -6.63 -0.62
C VAL A 46 -7.35 -5.81 -0.02
N ILE A 47 -7.59 -5.05 1.05
CA ILE A 47 -6.52 -4.28 1.71
C ILE A 47 -5.41 -5.20 2.23
N LYS A 48 -5.77 -6.37 2.78
CA LYS A 48 -4.79 -7.35 3.27
C LYS A 48 -3.94 -7.91 2.14
N GLU A 49 -4.57 -8.30 1.03
CA GLU A 49 -3.87 -8.82 -0.15
C GLU A 49 -2.92 -7.77 -0.75
N GLN A 50 -3.43 -6.56 -1.01
CA GLN A 50 -2.63 -5.47 -1.56
C GLN A 50 -1.44 -5.11 -0.65
N LYS A 51 -1.60 -5.21 0.67
CA LYS A 51 -0.51 -4.99 1.62
C LYS A 51 0.57 -6.06 1.55
N GLU A 52 0.20 -7.33 1.37
CA GLU A 52 1.20 -8.41 1.24
C GLU A 52 1.97 -8.26 -0.08
N GLN A 53 1.27 -7.94 -1.18
CA GLN A 53 1.91 -7.60 -2.46
C GLN A 53 2.90 -6.43 -2.30
N ASN A 54 2.48 -5.35 -1.62
CA ASN A 54 3.35 -4.21 -1.33
C ASN A 54 4.59 -4.61 -0.52
N LYS A 55 4.46 -5.58 0.40
CA LYS A 55 5.57 -6.09 1.19
C LYS A 55 6.54 -6.88 0.30
N THR A 56 6.04 -7.82 -0.50
CA THR A 56 6.84 -8.59 -1.46
C THR A 56 7.60 -7.68 -2.42
N LEU A 57 6.91 -6.71 -3.04
CA LEU A 57 7.55 -5.78 -3.98
C LEU A 57 8.64 -4.91 -3.32
N ARG A 58 8.47 -4.56 -2.04
CA ARG A 58 9.50 -3.83 -1.27
C ARG A 58 10.72 -4.70 -0.97
N GLU A 59 10.50 -5.98 -0.66
CA GLU A 59 11.59 -6.93 -0.42
C GLU A 59 12.39 -7.15 -1.71
N GLN A 60 11.71 -7.32 -2.85
CA GLN A 60 12.34 -7.37 -4.17
C GLN A 60 13.15 -6.10 -4.48
N ALA A 61 12.58 -4.92 -4.26
CA ALA A 61 13.30 -3.66 -4.54
C ALA A 61 14.54 -3.51 -3.65
N LYS A 62 14.49 -3.95 -2.39
CA LYS A 62 15.65 -3.98 -1.49
C LYS A 62 16.73 -4.94 -1.99
N GLU A 63 16.34 -6.13 -2.41
CA GLU A 63 17.26 -7.15 -2.93
C GLU A 63 17.97 -6.63 -4.19
N LYS A 64 17.21 -6.11 -5.17
CA LYS A 64 17.78 -5.51 -6.39
C LYS A 64 18.70 -4.34 -6.08
N THR A 65 18.34 -3.49 -5.11
CA THR A 65 19.22 -2.41 -4.66
C THR A 65 20.53 -2.95 -4.06
N ALA A 66 20.48 -4.06 -3.32
CA ALA A 66 21.68 -4.70 -2.77
C ALA A 66 22.54 -5.32 -3.89
N GLN A 67 21.95 -6.05 -4.83
CA GLN A 67 22.63 -6.61 -6.00
C GLN A 67 23.31 -5.51 -6.84
N MET A 68 22.63 -4.40 -7.06
CA MET A 68 23.18 -3.24 -7.76
C MET A 68 24.40 -2.65 -7.03
N LYS A 69 24.37 -2.54 -5.69
CA LYS A 69 25.53 -2.10 -4.91
C LYS A 69 26.72 -3.04 -5.08
N GLU A 70 26.50 -4.34 -5.10
CA GLU A 70 27.57 -5.33 -5.31
C GLU A 70 28.16 -5.23 -6.72
N LYS A 71 27.33 -5.09 -7.76
CA LYS A 71 27.82 -4.87 -9.13
C LYS A 71 28.66 -3.58 -9.24
N VAL A 72 28.21 -2.48 -8.63
CA VAL A 72 28.98 -1.22 -8.60
C VAL A 72 30.31 -1.38 -7.86
N LYS A 73 30.35 -2.12 -6.76
CA LYS A 73 31.60 -2.43 -6.06
C LYS A 73 32.56 -3.26 -6.92
N ALA A 74 32.05 -4.28 -7.63
CA ALA A 74 32.84 -5.11 -8.52
C ALA A 74 33.47 -4.27 -9.65
N LEU A 75 32.69 -3.39 -10.30
CA LEU A 75 33.23 -2.48 -11.32
C LEU A 75 34.37 -1.60 -10.82
N ARG A 76 34.24 -1.05 -9.59
CA ARG A 76 35.31 -0.25 -8.97
C ARG A 76 36.57 -1.07 -8.72
N LYS A 77 36.43 -2.33 -8.32
CA LYS A 77 37.55 -3.24 -8.06
C LYS A 77 38.26 -3.63 -9.36
N ASP A 78 37.50 -3.94 -10.40
CA ASP A 78 38.01 -4.41 -11.68
C ASP A 78 38.51 -3.27 -12.58
N LYS A 79 38.39 -2.01 -12.12
CA LYS A 79 38.72 -0.78 -12.88
C LYS A 79 38.09 -0.75 -14.28
N LYS A 80 36.95 -1.42 -14.45
CA LYS A 80 36.22 -1.43 -15.71
C LYS A 80 35.68 -0.04 -15.98
N ALA A 81 36.11 0.57 -17.08
CA ALA A 81 35.57 1.83 -17.55
C ALA A 81 34.15 1.61 -18.06
N ILE A 82 33.20 2.39 -17.55
CA ILE A 82 31.86 2.49 -18.12
C ILE A 82 31.92 3.55 -19.23
N PRO A 83 31.43 3.27 -20.45
CA PRO A 83 31.32 4.28 -21.50
C PRO A 83 30.52 5.50 -21.01
N MET A 84 30.94 6.71 -21.40
CA MET A 84 30.26 7.95 -20.98
C MET A 84 28.75 7.92 -21.33
N GLU A 85 28.39 7.43 -22.51
CA GLU A 85 26.99 7.28 -22.93
C GLU A 85 26.18 6.39 -21.98
N THR A 86 26.80 5.33 -21.42
CA THR A 86 26.15 4.46 -20.44
C THR A 86 26.02 5.16 -19.09
N LEU A 87 27.00 5.97 -18.68
CA LEU A 87 26.91 6.78 -17.46
C LEU A 87 25.75 7.78 -17.55
N ASP A 88 25.60 8.48 -18.67
CA ASP A 88 24.52 9.45 -18.88
C ASP A 88 23.14 8.77 -18.82
N LYS A 89 22.99 7.59 -19.44
CA LYS A 89 21.77 6.77 -19.36
C LYS A 89 21.47 6.30 -17.93
N MET A 90 22.50 5.89 -17.19
CA MET A 90 22.35 5.49 -15.79
C MET A 90 21.96 6.66 -14.89
N GLU A 91 22.50 7.86 -15.12
CA GLU A 91 22.14 9.07 -14.37
C GLU A 91 20.70 9.49 -14.63
N ALA A 92 20.27 9.47 -15.89
CA ALA A 92 18.88 9.72 -16.26
C ALA A 92 17.93 8.71 -15.59
N GLN A 93 18.27 7.41 -15.62
CA GLN A 93 17.48 6.36 -14.98
C GLN A 93 17.44 6.50 -13.45
N LEU A 94 18.55 6.90 -12.82
CA LEU A 94 18.59 7.19 -11.38
C LEU A 94 17.68 8.36 -11.01
N GLN A 95 17.58 9.37 -11.87
CA GLN A 95 16.68 10.49 -11.64
C GLN A 95 15.21 10.04 -11.72
N VAL A 96 14.85 9.20 -12.70
CA VAL A 96 13.52 8.59 -12.79
C VAL A 96 13.19 7.80 -11.50
N ILE A 97 14.13 6.99 -11.02
CA ILE A 97 13.98 6.21 -9.78
C ILE A 97 13.76 7.13 -8.56
N LYS A 98 14.49 8.24 -8.46
CA LYS A 98 14.32 9.21 -7.37
C LYS A 98 12.91 9.81 -7.38
N ASP A 99 12.43 10.21 -8.55
CA ASP A 99 11.12 10.82 -8.71
C ASP A 99 9.99 9.83 -8.37
N ASP A 100 10.14 8.57 -8.75
CA ASP A 100 9.16 7.53 -8.41
C ASP A 100 9.19 7.12 -6.94
N MET A 101 10.36 7.16 -6.29
CA MET A 101 10.47 6.94 -4.84
C MET A 101 9.69 7.97 -4.02
N ILE A 102 9.57 9.21 -4.48
CA ILE A 102 8.75 10.23 -3.80
C ILE A 102 7.29 9.79 -3.76
N LYS A 103 6.77 9.22 -4.86
CA LYS A 103 5.39 8.72 -4.96
C LYS A 103 5.14 7.53 -4.02
N VAL A 104 6.14 6.67 -3.80
CA VAL A 104 6.05 5.54 -2.87
C VAL A 104 5.97 5.99 -1.40
N LYS A 105 6.51 7.17 -1.06
CA LYS A 105 6.61 7.70 0.32
C LYS A 105 5.39 8.51 0.80
N GLY A 106 4.29 8.56 0.06
CA GLY A 106 3.03 9.14 0.57
C GLY A 106 2.45 8.32 1.73
N TRP A 107 2.73 8.72 2.98
CA TRP A 107 2.30 8.01 4.20
C TRP A 107 1.27 8.77 5.06
N GLY A 108 1.24 10.10 4.98
CA GLY A 108 0.36 10.93 5.83
C GLY A 108 -1.13 10.71 5.58
N SER A 109 -1.52 10.38 4.35
CA SER A 109 -2.92 10.21 3.94
C SER A 109 -3.62 9.01 4.58
N TYR A 110 -2.88 7.94 4.93
CA TYR A 110 -3.46 6.74 5.54
C TYR A 110 -4.03 6.98 6.94
N PHE A 111 -3.36 7.80 7.74
CA PHE A 111 -3.81 8.11 9.09
C PHE A 111 -5.07 8.99 9.05
N ILE A 112 -5.09 9.97 8.14
CA ILE A 112 -6.24 10.85 7.92
C ILE A 112 -7.47 10.04 7.51
N GLU A 113 -7.32 9.11 6.55
CA GLU A 113 -8.45 8.27 6.13
C GLU A 113 -8.88 7.29 7.23
N TYR A 114 -7.96 6.79 8.05
CA TYR A 114 -8.31 5.94 9.19
C TYR A 114 -9.19 6.67 10.21
N GLU A 115 -8.79 7.87 10.63
CA GLU A 115 -9.61 8.67 11.57
C GLU A 115 -10.97 9.03 10.95
N ARG A 116 -11.01 9.31 9.64
CA ARG A 116 -12.28 9.53 8.93
C ARG A 116 -13.19 8.30 8.97
N ILE A 117 -12.66 7.10 8.70
CA ILE A 117 -13.43 5.84 8.77
C ILE A 117 -13.97 5.64 10.19
N ARG A 118 -13.14 5.89 11.21
CA ARG A 118 -13.53 5.77 12.61
C ARG A 118 -14.68 6.71 12.96
N THR A 119 -14.56 8.00 12.63
CA THR A 119 -15.61 9.00 12.85
C THR A 119 -16.90 8.64 12.11
N ASN A 120 -16.81 8.25 10.84
CA ASN A 120 -17.98 7.82 10.06
C ASN A 120 -18.67 6.61 10.71
N LYS A 121 -17.93 5.63 11.21
CA LYS A 121 -18.50 4.48 11.93
C LYS A 121 -19.21 4.90 13.22
N ILE A 122 -18.60 5.78 14.02
CA ILE A 122 -19.20 6.31 15.26
C ILE A 122 -20.53 7.02 14.95
N ASN A 123 -20.55 7.79 13.86
CA ASN A 123 -21.73 8.51 13.39
C ASN A 123 -22.73 7.63 12.62
N LYS A 124 -22.52 6.30 12.58
CA LYS A 124 -23.31 5.33 11.79
C LYS A 124 -23.40 5.67 10.29
N ASN A 125 -22.49 6.50 9.78
CA ASN A 125 -22.32 6.78 8.37
C ASN A 125 -21.53 5.64 7.71
N TYR A 126 -22.21 4.53 7.45
CA TYR A 126 -21.60 3.31 6.91
C TYR A 126 -21.06 3.51 5.49
N ASP A 127 -21.75 4.29 4.65
CA ASP A 127 -21.28 4.62 3.30
C ASP A 127 -20.00 5.44 3.34
N GLY A 128 -19.91 6.43 4.24
CA GLY A 128 -18.70 7.19 4.46
C GLY A 128 -17.53 6.34 4.98
N ALA A 129 -17.81 5.32 5.79
CA ALA A 129 -16.79 4.37 6.24
C ALA A 129 -16.31 3.47 5.09
N LEU A 130 -17.22 2.97 4.25
CA LEU A 130 -16.88 2.17 3.06
C LEU A 130 -16.08 2.98 2.04
N ALA A 131 -16.46 4.24 1.79
CA ALA A 131 -15.73 5.13 0.90
C ALA A 131 -14.30 5.41 1.41
N GLY A 132 -14.11 5.52 2.72
CA GLY A 132 -12.78 5.62 3.32
C GLY A 132 -11.92 4.37 3.08
N LEU A 133 -12.53 3.17 3.15
CA LEU A 133 -11.84 1.92 2.83
C LEU A 133 -11.47 1.84 1.34
N ASP A 134 -12.31 2.32 0.45
CA ASP A 134 -11.99 2.40 -0.99
C ASP A 134 -10.79 3.31 -1.26
N LYS A 135 -10.71 4.44 -0.56
CA LYS A 135 -9.52 5.30 -0.61
C LYS A 135 -8.27 4.57 -0.13
N ILE A 136 -8.35 3.81 0.96
CA ILE A 136 -7.23 3.00 1.44
C ILE A 136 -6.84 1.94 0.40
N ILE A 137 -7.81 1.26 -0.24
CA ILE A 137 -7.55 0.30 -1.32
C ILE A 137 -6.82 0.99 -2.47
N GLN A 138 -7.30 2.14 -2.92
CA GLN A 138 -6.67 2.89 -4.01
C GLN A 138 -5.24 3.29 -3.65
N MET A 139 -5.01 3.81 -2.44
CA MET A 139 -3.64 4.14 -1.99
C MET A 139 -2.71 2.92 -1.93
N GLN A 140 -3.23 1.71 -1.71
CA GLN A 140 -2.40 0.49 -1.74
C GLN A 140 -2.13 0.04 -3.18
N LYS A 141 -3.10 0.19 -4.09
CA LYS A 141 -2.94 -0.06 -5.53
C LYS A 141 -1.91 0.90 -6.15
N ASP A 142 -2.01 2.19 -5.86
CA ASP A 142 -1.06 3.20 -6.35
C ASP A 142 0.36 2.89 -5.87
N ARG A 143 0.49 2.45 -4.62
CA ARG A 143 1.78 2.04 -4.06
C ARG A 143 2.31 0.78 -4.72
N ASN A 144 1.46 -0.21 -5.00
CA ASN A 144 1.84 -1.41 -5.74
C ASN A 144 2.35 -1.03 -7.13
N ALA A 145 1.61 -0.20 -7.87
CA ALA A 145 2.03 0.26 -9.20
C ALA A 145 3.39 0.99 -9.15
N ALA A 146 3.58 1.87 -8.18
CA ALA A 146 4.84 2.58 -8.00
C ALA A 146 6.01 1.64 -7.63
N LEU A 147 5.77 0.62 -6.80
CA LEU A 147 6.78 -0.38 -6.45
C LEU A 147 7.09 -1.33 -7.61
N THR A 148 6.09 -1.70 -8.42
CA THR A 148 6.30 -2.49 -9.64
C THR A 148 7.18 -1.71 -10.62
N LYS A 149 6.86 -0.42 -10.82
CA LYS A 149 7.68 0.46 -11.67
C LYS A 149 9.11 0.56 -11.15
N LEU A 150 9.29 0.84 -9.86
CA LEU A 150 10.62 0.88 -9.22
C LEU A 150 11.41 -0.42 -9.43
N ASN A 151 10.75 -1.58 -9.29
CA ASN A 151 11.40 -2.86 -9.52
C ASN A 151 11.86 -3.04 -10.97
N SER A 152 11.07 -2.59 -11.94
CA SER A 152 11.43 -2.58 -13.36
C SER A 152 12.61 -1.64 -13.62
N ASP A 153 12.55 -0.43 -13.06
CA ASP A 153 13.60 0.57 -13.25
C ASP A 153 14.95 0.11 -12.67
N LEU A 154 14.92 -0.62 -11.54
CA LEU A 154 16.09 -1.25 -10.95
C LEU A 154 16.65 -2.37 -11.85
N ASP A 155 15.81 -3.17 -12.51
CA ASP A 155 16.28 -4.19 -13.46
C ASP A 155 16.96 -3.55 -14.66
N THR A 156 16.35 -2.49 -15.22
CA THR A 156 16.95 -1.72 -16.32
C THR A 156 18.31 -1.18 -15.91
N LEU A 157 18.41 -0.57 -14.73
CA LEU A 157 19.67 -0.01 -14.23
C LEU A 157 20.72 -1.10 -13.98
N MET A 158 20.34 -2.26 -13.44
CA MET A 158 21.25 -3.41 -13.27
C MET A 158 21.75 -3.99 -14.60
N GLY A 159 20.92 -3.95 -15.65
CA GLY A 159 21.27 -4.39 -17.00
C GLY A 159 22.25 -3.46 -17.71
N MET A 160 22.32 -2.18 -17.32
CA MET A 160 23.32 -1.22 -17.82
C MET A 160 24.71 -1.42 -17.21
N ILE A 161 24.82 -2.21 -16.13
CA ILE A 161 26.07 -2.44 -15.41
C ILE A 161 26.77 -3.71 -15.95
N PRO A 162 27.93 -3.58 -16.62
CA PRO A 162 28.68 -4.69 -17.24
C PRO A 162 29.45 -5.58 -16.25
#